data_AF-A0A2A5T6L3-F1
#
_entry.id   AF-A0A2A5T6L3-F1
#
_cell.length_a   1.000
_cell.length_b   1.000
_cell.length_c   1.000
_cell.angle_alpha   90.00
_cell.angle_beta   90.00
_cell.angle_gamma   90.00
#
_symmetry.space_group_name_H-M   'P 1'
#
loop_
_entity.id
_entity.type
_entity.pdbx_description
1 polymer ?
#
loop_
_entity_poly.entity_id
_entity_poly.type
_entity_poly.pdbx_seq_one_letter_code
_entity_poly.pdbx_strand_id
1 'polypeptide(L)' 'MDNASFHKRGYALEAIKSRGCTFKWLLPYSLDFNPIKHK' A
#
# COMPACT_ATOMS: atom_id res chain seq x y z
N MET A 1 -1.23 -1.52 -0.69
CA MET A 1 -1.30 -0.07 -0.43
C MET A 1 -1.59 0.62 -1.75
N ASP A 2 -2.44 1.65 -1.78
CA ASP A 2 -2.69 2.39 -3.01
C ASP A 2 -1.47 3.24 -3.41
N ASN A 3 -1.47 3.71 -4.65
CA ASN A 3 -0.31 4.38 -5.26
C ASN A 3 -0.18 5.87 -4.92
N ALA A 4 -0.95 6.39 -3.96
CA ALA A 4 -0.86 7.79 -3.63
C ALA A 4 0.57 8.20 -3.22
N SER A 5 0.99 9.38 -3.65
CA SER A 5 2.37 9.86 -3.49
C SER A 5 2.82 9.90 -2.02
N PHE A 6 1.91 10.16 -1.09
CA PHE A 6 2.19 10.18 0.35
C PHE A 6 2.49 8.78 0.94
N HIS A 7 2.00 7.71 0.33
CA HIS A 7 2.28 6.33 0.75
C HIS A 7 3.67 5.84 0.33
N LYS A 8 4.28 6.47 -0.67
CA LYS A 8 5.60 6.08 -1.21
C LYS A 8 6.78 6.58 -0.36
N ARG A 9 6.52 7.25 0.77
CA ARG A 9 7.58 7.71 1.68
C ARG A 9 8.30 6.52 2.29
N GLY A 10 9.63 6.51 2.21
CA GLY A 10 10.47 5.38 2.63
C GLY A 10 10.20 4.88 4.05
N TYR A 11 9.88 5.79 4.98
CA TYR A 11 9.56 5.43 6.37
C TYR A 11 8.43 4.39 6.51
N ALA A 12 7.37 4.50 5.70
CA ALA A 12 6.26 3.56 5.76
C ALA A 12 6.67 2.16 5.29
N LEU A 13 7.51 2.08 4.26
CA LEU A 13 8.04 0.80 3.76
C LEU A 13 9.00 0.16 4.75
N GLU A 14 9.88 0.95 5.36
CA GLU A 14 10.85 0.45 6.34
C GLU A 14 10.16 -0.05 7.61
N ALA A 15 9.11 0.62 8.09
CA ALA A 15 8.30 0.16 9.23
C ALA A 15 7.54 -1.16 8.95
N ILE A 16 7.16 -1.40 7.68
CA ILE A 16 6.47 -2.64 7.28
C ILE A 16 7.48 -3.79 7.17
N LYS A 17 8.65 -3.53 6.58
CA LYS A 17 9.74 -4.52 6.50
C LYS A 17 10.27 -4.91 7.87
N SER A 18 10.45 -3.95 8.78
CA SER A 18 10.95 -4.22 10.14
C SER A 18 10.04 -5.11 10.97
N ARG A 19 8.75 -5.18 10.60
CA ARG A 19 7.76 -6.09 11.18
C ARG A 19 7.67 -7.44 10.47
N GLY A 20 8.53 -7.71 9.49
CA GLY A 20 8.54 -8.95 8.71
C GLY A 20 7.34 -9.08 7.76
N CYS A 21 6.64 -7.99 7.47
CA CYS A 21 5.46 -8.02 6.62
C CYS A 21 5.83 -7.88 5.14
N THR A 22 5.18 -8.66 4.28
CA THR A 22 5.31 -8.52 2.83
C THR A 22 4.44 -7.38 2.34
N PHE A 23 5.07 -6.42 1.67
CA PHE A 23 4.41 -5.26 1.11
C PHE A 23 4.03 -5.47 -0.37
N LYS A 24 2.79 -5.09 -0.76
CA LYS A 24 2.34 -5.08 -2.16
C LYS A 24 1.67 -3.76 -2.52
N TRP A 25 2.09 -3.16 -3.63
CA TRP A 25 1.39 -2.04 -4.26
C TRP A 25 0.15 -2.55 -5.00
N LEU A 26 -0.94 -1.79 -4.93
CA LEU A 26 -2.06 -1.99 -5.83
C LEU A 26 -1.65 -1.61 -7.26
N LEU A 27 -2.30 -2.16 -8.28
CA LEU A 27 -2.07 -1.75 -9.66
C LEU A 27 -2.61 -0.31 -9.89
N PRO A 28 -2.10 0.44 -10.88
CA PRO A 28 -2.68 1.73 -11.25
C PRO A 28 -4.17 1.55 -11.61
N TYR A 29 -5.01 2.52 -11.24
CA TYR A 29 -6.46 2.52 -11.53
C TYR A 29 -7.25 1.32 -10.98
N SER A 30 -6.67 0.53 -10.08
CA SER A 30 -7.34 -0.62 -9.45
C SER A 30 -8.18 -0.24 -8.23
N LEU A 31 -8.93 0.87 -8.34
CA LEU A 31 -9.77 1.40 -7.26
C LEU A 31 -10.77 0.35 -6.76
N ASP A 32 -11.34 -0.40 -7.70
CA ASP A 32 -12.31 -1.48 -7.47
C ASP A 32 -11.69 -2.71 -6.81
N PHE A 33 -10.36 -2.85 -6.88
CA PHE A 33 -9.62 -3.95 -6.24
C PHE A 33 -9.11 -3.59 -4.85
N ASN A 34 -9.48 -2.43 -4.30
CA ASN A 34 -9.12 -2.10 -2.93
C ASN A 34 -10.13 -2.74 -1.97
N PRO A 35 -9.76 -3.81 -1.22
CA PRO A 35 -10.71 -4.56 -0.38
C PRO A 35 -11.30 -3.76 0.78
N ILE A 36 -10.76 -2.56 1.06
CA ILE A 36 -11.24 -1.62 2.09
C ILE A 36 -12.14 -0.51 1.55
N LYS A 37 -12.37 -0.43 0.23
CA LYS A 37 -13.32 0.54 -0.37
C LYS A 37 -14.75 0.03 -0.46
N HIS A 38 -14.93 -1.28 -0.51
CA HIS A 38 -16.24 -1.92 -0.47
C HIS A 38 -16.60 -2.20 0.98
N LYS A 39 -17.15 -1.20 1.66
CA LYS A 39 -17.78 -1.31 2.98
C LYS A 39 -19.17 -0.73 2.91
#